data_AF-A0A245ZJ81-F1
#
_entry.id   AF-A0A245ZJ81-F1
#
_cell.length_a   1.000
_cell.length_b   1.000
_cell.length_c   1.000
_cell.angle_alpha   90.00
_cell.angle_beta   90.00
_cell.angle_gamma   90.00
#
_symmetry.space_group_name_H-M   'P 1'
#
loop_
_entity.id
_entity.type
_entity.pdbx_description
1 polymer ?
#
loop_
_entity_poly.entity_id
_entity_poly.type
_entity_poly.pdbx_seq_one_letter_code
_entity_poly.pdbx_strand_id
1 'polypeptide(L)'
;MEIEHARAMAGLPVDATLIAPLNDDPAEHPVPVPIAPSPSERSPLTLAEAYRNYIDDPTRAWTANTREAYETSRRLAVAVIGKAVPVASISRTHCRDMLDVLRFLPANAGKLFPKLSPREAADHARLRGDIKIISAANANSLMSNMSSFLNWAVNEELLARKPARGLPPISASRRTVSAAVCPAISN
;
A
#
# COMPACT_ATOMS: atom_id res chain seq x y z
N MET A 1 49.32 38.66 -33.96
CA MET A 1 50.47 38.06 -34.66
C MET A 1 51.28 39.07 -35.49
N GLU A 2 50.81 40.29 -35.76
CA GLU A 2 51.65 41.33 -36.42
C GLU A 2 52.72 41.95 -35.51
N ILE A 3 52.46 42.02 -34.21
CA ILE A 3 53.34 42.69 -33.24
C ILE A 3 54.64 41.90 -33.00
N GLU A 4 54.61 40.57 -33.11
CA GLU A 4 55.78 39.70 -32.97
C GLU A 4 56.65 39.68 -34.24
N HIS A 5 56.03 39.80 -35.42
CA HIS A 5 56.75 39.91 -36.69
C HIS A 5 57.63 41.17 -36.73
N ALA A 6 57.13 42.29 -36.20
CA ALA A 6 57.89 43.53 -36.08
C ALA A 6 59.10 43.41 -35.13
N ARG A 7 59.03 42.56 -34.09
CA ARG A 7 60.14 42.33 -33.13
C ARG A 7 61.24 41.44 -33.71
N ALA A 8 60.86 40.43 -34.48
CA ALA A 8 61.81 39.54 -35.16
C ALA A 8 62.67 40.29 -36.21
N MET A 9 62.07 41.24 -36.93
CA MET A 9 62.80 42.09 -37.88
C MET A 9 63.76 43.09 -37.22
N ALA A 10 63.57 43.39 -35.93
CA ALA A 10 64.42 44.30 -35.15
C ALA A 10 65.56 43.61 -34.38
N GLY A 11 65.75 42.29 -34.55
CA GLY A 11 66.86 41.54 -33.94
C GLY A 11 66.77 41.35 -32.42
N LEU A 12 65.59 41.56 -31.83
CA LEU A 12 65.33 41.35 -30.41
C LEU A 12 64.87 39.91 -30.17
N PRO A 13 65.31 39.23 -29.10
CA PRO A 13 64.88 37.87 -28.81
C PRO A 13 63.36 37.79 -28.59
N VAL A 14 62.73 36.79 -29.22
CA VAL A 14 61.30 36.51 -29.05
C VAL A 14 61.05 36.10 -27.59
N ASP A 15 60.05 36.72 -26.97
CA ASP A 15 59.66 36.44 -25.59
C ASP A 15 58.82 35.15 -25.56
N ALA A 16 59.43 34.07 -25.05
CA ALA A 16 58.79 32.74 -25.00
C ALA A 16 57.55 32.68 -24.09
N THR A 17 57.32 33.71 -23.28
CA THR A 17 56.17 33.80 -22.36
C THR A 17 54.83 34.03 -23.10
N LEU A 18 54.86 34.47 -24.36
CA LEU A 18 53.67 34.69 -25.20
C LEU A 18 53.21 33.46 -26.00
N ILE A 19 53.99 32.37 -26.00
CA ILE A 19 53.69 31.11 -26.71
C ILE A 19 53.20 30.02 -25.73
N ALA A 20 53.20 30.29 -24.42
CA ALA A 20 52.64 29.36 -23.44
C ALA A 20 51.11 29.28 -23.60
N PRO A 21 50.51 28.07 -23.60
CA PRO A 21 49.06 27.95 -23.48
C PRO A 21 48.67 28.56 -22.13
N LEU A 22 47.85 29.60 -22.18
CA LEU A 22 47.24 30.19 -21.01
C LEU A 22 46.30 29.13 -20.41
N ASN A 23 46.81 28.33 -19.48
CA ASN A 23 45.99 27.47 -18.61
C ASN A 23 45.28 28.36 -17.59
N ASP A 24 44.41 29.25 -18.08
CA ASP A 24 43.34 29.86 -17.31
C ASP A 24 42.09 29.01 -17.52
N ASP A 25 42.12 27.79 -17.00
CA ASP A 25 40.89 27.13 -16.60
C ASP A 25 40.75 27.48 -15.10
N PRO A 26 39.89 28.44 -14.72
CA PRO A 26 39.67 28.69 -13.31
C PRO A 26 39.08 27.39 -12.77
N ALA A 27 39.86 26.70 -11.93
CA ALA A 27 39.39 25.53 -11.21
C ALA A 27 37.98 25.84 -10.71
N GLU A 28 36.98 25.17 -11.30
CA GLU A 28 35.58 25.26 -10.91
C GLU A 28 35.55 24.86 -9.44
N HIS A 29 35.63 25.84 -8.55
CA HIS A 29 35.21 25.65 -7.18
C HIS A 29 33.71 25.49 -7.32
N PRO A 30 33.13 24.29 -7.07
CA PRO A 30 31.70 24.14 -7.14
C PRO A 30 31.12 25.08 -6.10
N VAL A 31 30.56 26.19 -6.55
CA VAL A 31 29.70 27.04 -5.75
C VAL A 31 28.65 26.11 -5.15
N PRO A 32 28.48 26.05 -3.81
CA PRO A 32 27.43 25.23 -3.22
C PRO A 32 26.10 25.83 -3.67
N VAL A 33 25.51 25.24 -4.72
CA VAL A 33 24.13 25.50 -5.09
C VAL A 33 23.32 25.13 -3.85
N PRO A 34 22.49 26.03 -3.29
CA PRO A 34 21.58 25.65 -2.22
C PRO A 34 20.70 24.53 -2.78
N ILE A 35 20.94 23.30 -2.32
CA ILE A 35 20.06 22.17 -2.58
C ILE A 35 18.74 22.58 -1.94
N ALA A 36 17.79 23.01 -2.77
CA ALA A 36 16.43 23.20 -2.33
C ALA A 36 16.03 21.90 -1.62
N PRO A 37 15.47 21.95 -0.40
CA PRO A 37 15.06 20.74 0.29
C PRO A 37 14.12 19.99 -0.64
N SER A 38 14.57 18.81 -1.09
CA SER A 38 13.75 17.86 -1.81
C SER A 38 12.42 17.73 -1.06
N PRO A 39 11.27 17.79 -1.75
CA PRO A 39 9.97 17.73 -1.08
C PRO A 39 9.99 16.53 -0.15
N SER A 40 9.93 16.85 1.15
CA SER A 40 10.05 15.94 2.27
C SER A 40 9.46 14.59 1.91
N GLU A 41 10.28 13.53 1.97
CA GLU A 41 9.87 12.14 1.80
C GLU A 41 8.84 11.81 2.89
N ARG A 42 7.62 12.31 2.73
CA ARG A 42 6.48 11.90 3.52
C ARG A 42 6.25 10.46 3.11
N SER A 43 6.68 9.54 3.98
CA SER A 43 6.40 8.13 3.87
C SER A 43 4.94 7.96 3.45
N PRO A 44 4.67 7.16 2.41
CA PRO A 44 3.33 7.04 1.88
C PRO A 44 2.37 6.56 2.98
N LEU A 45 1.23 7.24 3.13
CA LEU A 45 0.24 6.95 4.17
C LEU A 45 -0.15 5.47 4.11
N THR A 46 0.07 4.75 5.20
CA THR A 46 -0.20 3.31 5.25
C THR A 46 -1.70 3.04 5.41
N LEU A 47 -2.14 1.85 5.00
CA LEU A 47 -3.53 1.40 5.17
C LEU A 47 -3.98 1.52 6.64
N ALA A 48 -3.12 1.14 7.58
CA ALA A 48 -3.44 1.20 9.00
C ALA A 48 -3.54 2.64 9.54
N GLU A 49 -2.83 3.59 8.95
CA GLU A 49 -2.97 5.01 9.33
C GLU A 49 -4.19 5.62 8.67
N ALA A 50 -4.42 5.37 7.38
CA ALA A 50 -5.60 5.83 6.66
C ALA A 50 -6.90 5.37 7.33
N TYR A 51 -6.98 4.10 7.74
CA TYR A 51 -8.14 3.61 8.50
C TYR A 51 -8.31 4.28 9.86
N ARG A 52 -7.22 4.74 10.50
CA ARG A 52 -7.29 5.39 11.82
C ARG A 52 -7.91 6.77 11.62
N ASN A 53 -7.37 7.51 10.65
CA ASN A 53 -7.88 8.81 10.24
C ASN A 53 -9.37 8.75 9.88
N TYR A 54 -9.81 7.70 9.17
CA TYR A 54 -11.22 7.48 8.85
C TYR A 54 -12.12 7.25 10.07
N ILE A 55 -11.65 6.51 11.08
CA ILE A 55 -12.42 6.20 12.29
C ILE A 55 -12.45 7.40 13.24
N ASP A 56 -11.34 8.14 13.30
CA ASP A 56 -11.15 9.31 14.16
C ASP A 56 -11.60 10.62 13.49
N ASP A 57 -12.18 10.53 12.28
CA ASP A 57 -12.72 11.66 11.54
C ASP A 57 -13.86 12.32 12.33
N PRO A 58 -13.70 13.56 12.82
CA PRO A 58 -14.69 14.23 13.66
C PRO A 58 -15.94 14.62 12.87
N THR A 59 -15.90 14.64 11.54
CA THR A 59 -17.06 14.93 10.69
C THR A 59 -18.08 13.80 10.72
N ARG A 60 -17.68 12.61 11.19
CA ARG A 60 -18.53 11.42 11.28
C ARG A 60 -18.95 11.18 12.72
N ALA A 61 -20.19 11.51 13.02
CA ALA A 61 -20.80 11.18 14.31
C ALA A 61 -21.10 9.67 14.38
N TRP A 62 -20.22 8.91 15.01
CA TRP A 62 -20.39 7.48 15.21
C TRP A 62 -21.07 7.16 16.55
N THR A 63 -22.01 6.22 16.55
CA THR A 63 -22.40 5.53 17.78
C THR A 63 -21.28 4.55 18.18
N ALA A 64 -21.21 4.19 19.47
CA ALA A 64 -20.21 3.24 19.97
C ALA A 64 -20.23 1.90 19.19
N ASN A 65 -21.42 1.37 18.92
CA ASN A 65 -21.60 0.13 18.17
C ASN A 65 -21.11 0.26 16.71
N THR A 66 -21.45 1.36 16.03
CA THR A 66 -21.00 1.59 14.65
C THR A 66 -19.48 1.73 14.60
N ARG A 67 -18.87 2.45 15.55
CA ARG A 67 -17.41 2.59 15.65
C ARG A 67 -16.74 1.22 15.81
N GLU A 68 -17.25 0.37 16.70
CA GLU A 68 -16.73 -0.99 16.92
C GLU A 68 -16.85 -1.88 15.66
N ALA A 69 -17.95 -1.75 14.91
CA ALA A 69 -18.13 -2.45 13.63
C ALA A 69 -17.07 -2.05 12.58
N TYR A 70 -16.72 -0.76 12.51
CA TYR A 70 -15.64 -0.28 11.65
C TYR A 70 -14.25 -0.68 12.15
N GLU A 71 -14.01 -0.68 13.46
CA GLU A 71 -12.77 -1.21 14.03
C GLU A 71 -12.57 -2.69 13.72
N THR A 72 -13.63 -3.49 13.82
CA THR A 72 -13.59 -4.92 13.47
C THR A 72 -13.23 -5.11 12.00
N SER A 73 -13.88 -4.36 11.10
CA SER A 73 -13.57 -4.37 9.66
C SER A 73 -12.12 -3.93 9.39
N ARG A 74 -11.64 -2.87 10.06
CA ARG A 74 -10.25 -2.40 9.99
C ARG A 74 -9.25 -3.49 10.42
N ARG A 75 -9.45 -4.11 11.59
CA ARG A 75 -8.54 -5.14 12.12
C ARG A 75 -8.42 -6.30 11.12
N LEU A 76 -9.54 -6.72 10.54
CA LEU A 76 -9.55 -7.77 9.52
C LEU A 76 -8.84 -7.34 8.23
N ALA A 77 -9.15 -6.15 7.70
CA ALA A 77 -8.52 -5.63 6.48
C ALA A 77 -7.00 -5.49 6.64
N VAL A 78 -6.54 -4.93 7.75
CA VAL A 78 -5.12 -4.77 8.07
C VAL A 78 -4.42 -6.12 8.22
N ALA A 79 -5.08 -7.12 8.81
CA ALA A 79 -4.50 -8.45 8.96
C ALA A 79 -4.43 -9.22 7.63
N VAL A 80 -5.36 -9.01 6.70
CA VAL A 80 -5.39 -9.70 5.40
C VAL A 80 -4.50 -9.05 4.36
N ILE A 81 -4.49 -7.71 4.28
CA ILE A 81 -3.76 -6.93 3.28
C ILE A 81 -2.35 -6.58 3.78
N GLY A 82 -2.22 -6.28 5.07
CA GLY A 82 -0.97 -5.85 5.69
C GLY A 82 -1.05 -4.42 6.21
N LYS A 83 -0.45 -4.19 7.38
CA LYS A 83 -0.45 -2.90 8.08
C LYS A 83 0.28 -1.79 7.32
N ALA A 84 1.43 -2.13 6.73
CA ALA A 84 2.34 -1.19 6.10
C ALA A 84 2.07 -0.94 4.60
N VAL A 85 1.04 -1.59 4.04
CA VAL A 85 0.69 -1.41 2.63
C VAL A 85 0.27 0.05 2.39
N PRO A 86 0.88 0.76 1.43
CA PRO A 86 0.47 2.12 1.09
C PRO A 86 -1.00 2.16 0.65
N VAL A 87 -1.79 3.10 1.17
CA VAL A 87 -3.22 3.20 0.83
C VAL A 87 -3.43 3.42 -0.67
N ALA A 88 -2.53 4.16 -1.32
CA ALA A 88 -2.55 4.41 -2.76
C ALA A 88 -2.34 3.15 -3.62
N SER A 89 -1.73 2.10 -3.06
CA SER A 89 -1.48 0.81 -3.75
C SER A 89 -2.66 -0.17 -3.65
N ILE A 90 -3.71 0.18 -2.90
CA ILE A 90 -4.87 -0.67 -2.73
C ILE A 90 -5.59 -0.82 -4.07
N SER A 91 -5.84 -2.07 -4.43
CA SER A 91 -6.28 -2.47 -5.76
C SER A 91 -7.40 -3.49 -5.64
N ARG A 92 -8.04 -3.82 -6.76
CA ARG A 92 -9.13 -4.81 -6.79
C ARG A 92 -8.68 -6.19 -6.32
N THR A 93 -7.40 -6.54 -6.48
CA THR A 93 -6.82 -7.80 -5.99
C THR A 93 -6.93 -7.88 -4.47
N HIS A 94 -6.57 -6.81 -3.75
CA HIS A 94 -6.69 -6.77 -2.29
C HIS A 94 -8.14 -6.95 -1.81
N CYS A 95 -9.11 -6.37 -2.52
CA CYS A 95 -10.53 -6.59 -2.21
C CYS A 95 -10.99 -8.03 -2.47
N ARG A 96 -10.47 -8.68 -3.51
CA ARG A 96 -10.75 -10.09 -3.82
C ARG A 96 -10.15 -11.02 -2.77
N ASP A 97 -8.91 -10.79 -2.38
CA ASP A 97 -8.25 -11.52 -1.29
C ASP A 97 -9.07 -11.47 0.00
N MET A 98 -9.58 -10.28 0.37
CA MET A 98 -10.44 -10.14 1.54
C MET A 98 -11.77 -10.89 1.41
N LEU A 99 -12.38 -10.90 0.22
CA LEU A 99 -13.59 -11.68 -0.05
C LEU A 99 -13.34 -13.19 0.08
N ASP A 100 -12.21 -13.67 -0.43
CA ASP A 100 -11.85 -15.09 -0.37
C ASP A 100 -11.61 -15.54 1.08
N VAL A 101 -10.95 -14.71 1.89
CA VAL A 101 -10.80 -14.97 3.33
C VAL A 101 -12.16 -14.97 4.03
N LEU A 102 -12.99 -13.95 3.81
CA LEU A 102 -14.30 -13.83 4.45
C LEU A 102 -15.24 -15.00 4.15
N ARG A 103 -15.10 -15.61 2.98
CA ARG A 103 -15.93 -16.75 2.56
C ARG A 103 -15.74 -17.99 3.42
N PHE A 104 -14.54 -18.18 3.97
CA PHE A 104 -14.19 -19.35 4.78
C PHE A 104 -13.83 -18.98 6.22
N LEU A 105 -13.99 -17.71 6.60
CA LEU A 105 -13.61 -17.24 7.93
C LEU A 105 -14.48 -17.92 9.02
N PRO A 106 -13.87 -18.57 10.01
CA PRO A 106 -14.58 -19.11 11.17
C PRO A 106 -15.42 -18.06 11.88
N ALA A 107 -16.62 -18.45 12.33
CA ALA A 107 -17.35 -17.69 13.32
C ALA A 107 -16.49 -17.63 14.61
N ASN A 108 -16.21 -16.42 15.10
CA ASN A 108 -15.32 -16.18 16.23
C ASN A 108 -13.85 -16.59 16.00
N ALA A 109 -13.31 -16.41 14.80
CA ALA A 109 -11.92 -16.74 14.46
C ALA A 109 -10.89 -16.25 15.50
N GLY A 110 -11.03 -15.04 16.04
CA GLY A 110 -10.11 -14.52 17.06
C GLY A 110 -10.13 -15.29 18.40
N LYS A 111 -11.25 -15.95 18.73
CA LYS A 111 -11.37 -16.81 19.93
C LYS A 111 -10.90 -18.23 19.66
N LEU A 112 -11.21 -18.76 18.47
CA LEU A 112 -10.85 -20.12 18.07
C LEU A 112 -9.35 -20.25 17.73
N PHE A 113 -8.80 -19.20 17.12
CA PHE A 113 -7.44 -19.19 16.58
C PHE A 113 -6.71 -17.89 16.96
N PRO A 114 -6.43 -17.64 18.25
CA PRO A 114 -5.82 -16.39 18.70
C PRO A 114 -4.39 -16.17 18.18
N LYS A 115 -3.70 -17.23 17.76
CA LYS A 115 -2.32 -17.19 17.26
C LYS A 115 -2.22 -17.18 15.73
N LEU A 116 -3.33 -17.41 15.02
CA LEU A 116 -3.33 -17.50 13.56
C LEU A 116 -3.85 -16.21 12.95
N SER A 117 -3.32 -15.86 11.77
CA SER A 117 -3.90 -14.82 10.95
C SER A 117 -5.30 -15.21 10.46
N PRO A 118 -6.17 -14.25 10.11
CA PRO A 118 -7.47 -14.55 9.53
C PRO A 118 -7.40 -15.38 8.25
N ARG A 119 -6.31 -15.24 7.48
CA ARG A 119 -6.05 -16.02 6.25
C ARG A 119 -5.81 -17.49 6.59
N GLU A 120 -4.88 -17.76 7.51
CA GLU A 120 -4.60 -19.12 7.98
C GLU A 120 -5.82 -19.75 8.64
N ALA A 121 -6.57 -19.01 9.46
CA ALA A 121 -7.80 -19.50 10.08
C ALA A 121 -8.86 -19.90 9.04
N ALA A 122 -8.99 -19.13 7.96
CA ALA A 122 -9.89 -19.44 6.85
C ALA A 122 -9.43 -20.70 6.08
N ASP A 123 -8.13 -20.85 5.84
CA ASP A 123 -7.56 -22.04 5.21
C ASP A 123 -7.76 -23.30 6.07
N HIS A 124 -7.55 -23.19 7.39
CA HIS A 124 -7.83 -24.28 8.33
C HIS A 124 -9.30 -24.71 8.33
N ALA A 125 -10.24 -23.76 8.30
CA ALA A 125 -11.66 -24.06 8.22
C ALA A 125 -12.05 -24.70 6.89
N ARG A 126 -11.44 -24.25 5.79
CA ARG A 126 -11.62 -24.84 4.47
C ARG A 126 -11.17 -26.31 4.43
N LEU A 127 -10.07 -26.64 5.10
CA LEU A 127 -9.51 -27.99 5.13
C LEU A 127 -10.30 -28.94 6.03
N ARG A 128 -10.75 -28.48 7.21
CA ARG A 128 -11.44 -29.35 8.17
C ARG A 128 -12.95 -29.50 7.91
N GLY A 129 -13.60 -28.47 7.37
CA GLY A 129 -15.03 -28.50 7.01
C GLY A 129 -16.03 -28.62 8.16
N ASP A 130 -15.57 -28.86 9.39
CA ASP A 130 -16.36 -28.99 10.62
C ASP A 130 -16.54 -27.65 11.36
N ILE A 131 -15.83 -26.60 10.93
CA ILE A 131 -15.85 -25.29 11.58
C ILE A 131 -17.01 -24.45 11.04
N LYS A 132 -17.85 -23.96 11.96
CA LYS A 132 -18.90 -22.99 11.62
C LYS A 132 -18.27 -21.69 11.11
N ILE A 133 -18.56 -21.34 9.87
CA ILE A 133 -18.14 -20.08 9.24
C ILE A 133 -19.09 -18.92 9.54
N ILE A 134 -18.65 -17.69 9.30
CA ILE A 134 -19.51 -16.50 9.41
C ILE A 134 -20.67 -16.55 8.40
N SER A 135 -21.79 -15.93 8.74
CA SER A 135 -22.92 -15.81 7.81
C SER A 135 -22.58 -14.89 6.64
N ALA A 136 -23.22 -15.11 5.49
CA ALA A 136 -23.07 -14.24 4.32
C ALA A 136 -23.45 -12.78 4.65
N ALA A 137 -24.47 -12.58 5.50
CA ALA A 137 -24.85 -11.25 5.99
C ALA A 137 -23.70 -10.55 6.73
N ASN A 138 -23.05 -11.25 7.68
CA ASN A 138 -21.92 -10.69 8.42
C ASN A 138 -20.73 -10.38 7.49
N ALA A 139 -20.41 -11.29 6.56
CA ALA A 139 -19.36 -11.07 5.57
C ALA A 139 -19.66 -9.84 4.68
N ASN A 140 -20.90 -9.68 4.23
CA ASN A 140 -21.34 -8.53 3.44
C ASN A 140 -21.28 -7.22 4.24
N SER A 141 -21.62 -7.23 5.53
CA SER A 141 -21.45 -6.06 6.41
C SER A 141 -19.98 -5.64 6.52
N LEU A 142 -19.06 -6.59 6.70
CA LEU A 142 -17.62 -6.30 6.77
C LEU A 142 -17.09 -5.71 5.46
N MET A 143 -17.51 -6.23 4.31
CA MET A 143 -17.18 -5.68 2.99
C MET A 143 -17.81 -4.33 2.71
N SER A 144 -19.03 -4.10 3.20
CA SER A 144 -19.71 -2.80 3.07
C SER A 144 -18.96 -1.73 3.87
N ASN A 145 -18.53 -2.05 5.10
CA ASN A 145 -17.74 -1.15 5.92
C ASN A 145 -16.38 -0.81 5.25
N MET A 146 -15.70 -1.80 4.69
CA MET A 146 -14.49 -1.55 3.88
C MET A 146 -14.80 -0.68 2.66
N SER A 147 -15.91 -0.93 1.98
CA SER A 147 -16.31 -0.15 0.81
C SER A 147 -16.60 1.32 1.15
N SER A 148 -17.13 1.60 2.35
CA SER A 148 -17.32 2.95 2.88
C SER A 148 -15.99 3.65 3.19
N PHE A 149 -15.03 2.93 3.77
CA PHE A 149 -13.66 3.43 3.95
C PHE A 149 -12.99 3.77 2.61
N LEU A 150 -13.07 2.86 1.63
CA LEU A 150 -12.47 3.10 0.31
C LEU A 150 -13.13 4.27 -0.44
N ASN A 151 -14.44 4.50 -0.24
CA ASN A 151 -15.10 5.69 -0.75
C ASN A 151 -14.54 6.97 -0.12
N TRP A 152 -14.38 6.97 1.20
CA TRP A 152 -13.77 8.11 1.90
C TRP A 152 -12.33 8.35 1.43
N ALA A 153 -11.52 7.31 1.28
CA ALA A 153 -10.16 7.44 0.79
C ALA A 153 -10.08 8.01 -0.64
N VAL A 154 -11.09 7.78 -1.48
CA VAL A 154 -11.20 8.43 -2.80
C VAL A 154 -11.58 9.90 -2.66
N ASN A 155 -12.50 10.24 -1.76
CA ASN A 155 -12.93 11.61 -1.52
C ASN A 155 -11.81 12.48 -0.91
N GLU A 156 -10.96 11.89 -0.08
CA GLU A 156 -9.75 12.51 0.47
C GLU A 156 -8.57 12.52 -0.53
N GLU A 157 -8.81 12.13 -1.78
CA GLU A 157 -7.82 12.04 -2.86
C GLU A 157 -6.62 11.11 -2.57
N LEU A 158 -6.73 10.25 -1.55
CA LEU A 158 -5.74 9.21 -1.22
C LEU A 158 -5.76 8.07 -2.25
N LEU A 159 -6.87 7.92 -2.98
CA LEU A 159 -7.07 6.95 -4.06
C LEU A 159 -7.63 7.66 -5.30
N ALA A 160 -7.01 7.44 -6.46
CA ALA A 160 -7.48 8.02 -7.71
C ALA A 160 -8.88 7.51 -8.14
N ARG A 161 -9.23 6.26 -7.79
CA ARG A 161 -10.52 5.62 -8.13
C ARG A 161 -10.89 4.57 -7.08
N LYS A 162 -12.19 4.29 -6.90
CA LYS A 162 -12.67 3.23 -5.98
C LYS A 162 -12.38 1.84 -6.55
N PRO A 163 -11.49 1.02 -5.95
CA PRO A 163 -11.18 -0.32 -6.46
C PRO A 163 -12.32 -1.32 -6.24
N ALA A 164 -13.21 -1.07 -5.27
CA ALA A 164 -14.32 -1.95 -4.91
C ALA A 164 -15.60 -1.79 -5.77
N ARG A 165 -15.60 -0.92 -6.79
CA ARG A 165 -16.78 -0.69 -7.64
C ARG A 165 -17.07 -1.94 -8.50
N GLY A 166 -18.29 -2.47 -8.41
CA GLY A 166 -18.75 -3.61 -9.21
C GLY A 166 -18.22 -4.98 -8.76
N LEU A 167 -17.88 -5.15 -7.48
CA LEU A 167 -17.68 -6.49 -6.90
C LEU A 167 -19.06 -7.09 -6.58
N PRO A 168 -19.34 -8.34 -6.98
CA PRO A 168 -20.60 -8.98 -6.64
C PRO A 168 -20.67 -9.22 -5.12
N PRO A 169 -21.85 -9.12 -4.50
CA PRO A 169 -22.03 -9.47 -3.09
C PRO A 169 -21.72 -10.96 -2.87
N ILE A 170 -21.30 -11.33 -1.67
CA ILE A 170 -21.17 -12.74 -1.30
C ILE A 170 -22.59 -13.32 -1.28
N SER A 171 -22.92 -14.16 -2.26
CA SER A 171 -24.22 -14.82 -2.32
C SER A 171 -24.33 -15.84 -1.19
N ALA A 172 -25.53 -15.97 -0.61
CA ALA A 172 -25.83 -16.98 0.39
C ALA A 172 -25.72 -18.36 -0.27
N SER A 173 -24.54 -18.95 -0.22
CA SER A 173 -24.38 -20.33 -0.62
C SER A 173 -25.06 -21.21 0.42
N ARG A 174 -26.11 -21.95 0.04
CA ARG A 174 -26.50 -23.16 0.77
C ARG A 174 -25.29 -24.10 0.74
N ARG A 175 -24.48 -24.15 1.80
CA ARG A 175 -23.39 -25.12 1.90
C ARG A 175 -23.21 -25.52 3.36
N THR A 176 -23.88 -26.60 3.73
CA THR A 176 -23.23 -27.63 4.53
C THR A 176 -21.96 -28.04 3.79
N VAL A 177 -20.81 -27.91 4.45
CA VAL A 177 -19.59 -28.54 3.97
C VAL A 177 -19.77 -30.02 4.31
N SER A 178 -20.35 -30.78 3.38
CA SER A 178 -20.38 -32.24 3.50
C SER A 178 -18.94 -32.70 3.31
N ALA A 179 -18.32 -33.11 4.41
CA ALA A 179 -17.06 -33.84 4.38
C ALA A 179 -17.26 -35.05 3.47
N ALA A 180 -16.46 -35.13 2.40
CA ALA A 180 -16.35 -36.33 1.60
C ALA A 180 -15.79 -37.43 2.50
N VAL A 181 -16.66 -38.35 2.91
CA VAL A 181 -16.29 -39.62 3.53
C VAL A 181 -15.45 -40.37 2.51
N CYS A 182 -14.17 -40.58 2.82
CA CYS A 182 -13.33 -41.52 2.09
C CYS A 182 -13.89 -42.94 2.34
N PRO A 183 -14.19 -43.74 1.30
CA PRO A 183 -14.54 -45.13 1.53
C PRO A 183 -13.28 -45.91 1.93
N ALA A 184 -13.32 -46.51 3.12
CA ALA A 184 -12.36 -47.51 3.53
C ALA A 184 -12.47 -48.71 2.57
N ILE A 185 -11.40 -49.01 1.84
CA ILE A 185 -11.29 -50.26 1.09
C ILE A 185 -10.63 -51.26 2.03
N SER A 186 -11.45 -52.22 2.49
CA SER A 186 -11.00 -53.43 3.16
C SER A 186 -10.75 -54.49 2.08
N ASN A 187 -9.53 -55.03 2.01
CA ASN A 187 -9.28 -56.46 1.83
C ASN A 187 -7.85 -56.81 2.24
#